data_AF-A0A956RAC5-F1
#
_entry.id   AF-A0A956RAC5-F1
#
_cell.length_a   1.000
_cell.length_b   1.000
_cell.length_c   1.000
_cell.angle_alpha   90.00
_cell.angle_beta   90.00
_cell.angle_gamma   90.00
#
_symmetry.space_group_name_H-M   'P 1'
#
loop_
_entity.id
_entity.type
_entity.pdbx_description
1 polymer ?
#
loop_
_entity_poly.entity_id
_entity_poly.type
_entity_poly.pdbx_seq_one_letter_code
_entity_poly.pdbx_strand_id
1 'polypeptide(L)' 'MDRDPAVGDAVLCRVRGRGYLHLVKAVQGHGAACRYLIGNNRGGLNGWVPRAAIYGRCVAVEDST' A
#
# COMPACT_ATOMS: atom_id res chain seq x y z
N MET A 1 -13.92 -11.09 0.71
CA MET A 1 -13.80 -10.73 -0.71
C MET A 1 -12.75 -9.65 -0.80
N ASP A 2 -11.59 -9.95 -1.41
CA ASP A 2 -10.51 -8.98 -1.50
C ASP A 2 -10.73 -8.03 -2.67
N ARG A 3 -10.90 -6.74 -2.35
CA ARG A 3 -10.93 -5.64 -3.30
C ARG A 3 -9.51 -5.12 -3.56
N ASP A 4 -9.34 -4.39 -4.65
CA ASP A 4 -8.10 -3.65 -4.87
C ASP A 4 -7.87 -2.60 -3.76
N PRO A 5 -6.59 -2.28 -3.48
CA PRO A 5 -6.25 -1.23 -2.54
C PRO A 5 -6.88 0.11 -2.93
N ALA A 6 -7.29 0.89 -1.93
CA ALA A 6 -7.87 2.21 -2.09
C ALA A 6 -7.18 3.19 -1.14
N VAL A 7 -7.40 4.49 -1.37
CA VAL A 7 -6.87 5.54 -0.48
C VAL A 7 -7.30 5.29 0.96
N GLY A 8 -6.34 5.36 1.89
CA GLY A 8 -6.54 5.09 3.31
C GLY A 8 -6.18 3.67 3.74
N ASP A 9 -6.06 2.71 2.82
CA ASP A 9 -5.63 1.36 3.18
C ASP A 9 -4.18 1.33 3.63
N ALA A 10 -3.91 0.55 4.68
CA ALA A 10 -2.57 0.08 5.00
C ALA A 10 -2.26 -1.19 4.21
N VAL A 11 -1.14 -1.22 3.49
CA VAL A 11 -0.76 -2.33 2.60
C VAL A 11 0.65 -2.81 2.87
N LEU A 12 0.85 -4.13 2.84
CA LEU A 12 2.17 -4.73 2.76
C LEU A 12 2.69 -4.58 1.34
N CYS A 13 3.77 -3.82 1.16
CA CYS A 13 4.34 -3.55 -0.15
C CYS A 13 5.86 -3.63 -0.16
N ARG A 14 6.42 -3.88 -1.34
CA ARG A 14 7.88 -3.88 -1.55
C ARG A 14 8.33 -2.55 -2.12
N VAL A 15 9.26 -1.90 -1.42
CA VAL A 15 9.87 -0.62 -1.82
C VAL A 15 11.38 -0.74 -1.68
N ARG A 16 12.13 -0.42 -2.74
CA ARG A 16 13.61 -0.48 -2.75
C ARG A 16 14.15 -1.82 -2.22
N GLY A 17 13.51 -2.93 -2.61
CA GLY A 17 13.90 -4.29 -2.24
C GLY A 17 13.48 -4.76 -0.85
N ARG A 18 12.79 -3.94 -0.05
CA ARG A 18 12.37 -4.28 1.33
C ARG A 18 10.85 -4.22 1.47
N GLY A 19 10.31 -5.08 2.35
CA GLY A 19 8.88 -5.13 2.67
C GLY A 19 8.52 -4.16 3.79
N TYR A 20 7.44 -3.39 3.60
CA TYR A 20 6.94 -2.42 4.58
C TYR A 20 5.41 -2.40 4.59
N LEU A 21 4.83 -2.08 5.75
CA LEU A 21 3.46 -1.58 5.82
C LEU A 21 3.47 -0.08 5.53
N HIS A 22 2.74 0.33 4.51
CA HIS A 22 2.57 1.74 4.11
C HIS A 22 1.10 2.07 3.87
N LEU A 23 0.76 3.35 3.93
CA LEU A 23 -0.57 3.87 3.62
C LEU A 23 -0.68 4.17 2.13
N VAL A 24 -1.79 3.79 1.51
CA VAL A 24 -2.17 4.24 0.17
C VAL A 24 -2.66 5.68 0.27
N LYS A 25 -1.97 6.59 -0.40
CA LYS A 25 -2.24 8.04 -0.40
C LYS A 25 -2.99 8.50 -1.64
N ALA A 26 -2.81 7.82 -2.78
CA ALA A 26 -3.55 8.07 -4.01
C ALA A 26 -3.56 6.81 -4.90
N VAL A 27 -4.54 6.73 -5.80
CA VAL A 27 -4.66 5.69 -6.83
C VAL A 27 -4.67 6.38 -8.19
N GLN A 28 -3.96 5.83 -9.16
CA GLN A 28 -3.93 6.37 -10.53
C GLN A 28 -3.94 5.25 -11.57
N GLY A 29 -4.71 5.46 -12.63
CA GLY A 29 -4.92 4.48 -13.69
C GLY A 29 -6.01 3.48 -13.36
N HIS A 30 -6.15 2.46 -14.20
CA HIS A 30 -7.14 1.40 -14.05
C HIS A 30 -6.58 0.07 -14.59
N GLY A 31 -7.17 -1.05 -14.15
CA GLY A 31 -6.76 -2.39 -14.58
C GLY A 31 -5.26 -2.63 -14.40
N ALA A 32 -4.60 -3.18 -15.41
CA ALA A 32 -3.17 -3.50 -15.39
C ALA A 32 -2.25 -2.27 -15.24
N ALA A 33 -2.71 -1.08 -15.61
CA ALA A 33 -1.95 0.18 -15.50
C ALA A 33 -2.14 0.87 -14.13
N CYS A 34 -2.93 0.28 -13.23
CA CYS A 34 -3.19 0.85 -11.91
C CYS A 34 -1.92 0.89 -11.05
N ARG A 35 -1.65 2.08 -10.49
CA ARG A 35 -0.54 2.34 -9.58
C ARG A 35 -1.02 3.08 -8.34
N TYR A 36 -0.27 2.91 -7.26
CA TYR A 36 -0.62 3.38 -5.92
C TYR A 36 0.49 4.27 -5.39
N LEU A 37 0.16 5.51 -5.03
CA LEU A 37 1.08 6.37 -4.29
C LEU A 37 1.08 5.90 -2.86
N ILE A 38 2.23 5.49 -2.36
CA ILE A 38 2.38 4.99 -0.98
C ILE A 38 3.15 6.00 -0.13
N GLY A 39 2.81 6.03 1.16
CA GLY A 39 3.49 6.85 2.14
C GLY A 39 3.79 6.07 3.42
N ASN A 40 4.91 6.37 4.05
CA ASN A 40 5.30 5.76 5.30
C ASN A 40 4.53 6.33 6.50
N ASN A 41 4.59 5.60 7.62
CA ASN A 41 3.91 5.96 8.86
C ASN A 41 4.52 7.19 9.58
N ARG A 42 5.54 7.84 8.99
CA ARG A 42 6.14 9.09 9.48
C ARG A 42 5.68 10.33 8.69
N GLY A 43 4.72 10.17 7.79
CA GLY A 43 4.14 11.26 6.98
C GLY A 43 4.84 11.53 5.65
N GLY A 44 5.87 10.76 5.28
CA GLY A 44 6.58 10.91 4.01
C GLY A 44 5.93 10.14 2.86
N LEU A 45 6.04 10.66 1.63
CA LEU A 45 5.69 9.94 0.40
C LEU A 45 6.87 9.10 -0.09
N ASN A 46 6.60 7.85 -0.46
CA ASN A 46 7.62 6.88 -0.89
C ASN A 46 7.59 6.60 -2.40
N GLY A 47 6.63 7.19 -3.13
CA GLY A 47 6.50 7.08 -4.58
C GLY A 47 5.38 6.14 -5.03
N TRP A 48 5.28 5.98 -6.34
CA TRP A 48 4.26 5.15 -6.97
C TRP A 48 4.73 3.70 -7.10
N VAL A 49 3.87 2.75 -6.76
CA VAL A 49 4.13 1.32 -6.94
C VAL A 49 3.02 0.66 -7.77
N PRO A 50 3.34 -0.33 -8.62
CA PRO A 50 2.32 -1.10 -9.34
C PRO A 50 1.56 -2.04 -8.39
N ARG A 51 0.39 -2.52 -8.82
CA ARG A 51 -0.38 -3.53 -8.07
C ARG A 51 0.44 -4.76 -7.66
N ALA A 52 1.38 -5.18 -8.51
CA ALA A 52 2.26 -6.33 -8.27
C ALA A 52 3.27 -6.13 -7.12
N ALA A 53 3.49 -4.90 -6.69
CA ALA A 53 4.34 -4.59 -5.54
C ALA A 53 3.57 -4.58 -4.20
N ILE A 54 2.24 -4.77 -4.22
CA ILE A 54 1.37 -4.86 -3.05
C ILE A 54 0.99 -6.33 -2.83
N TYR A 55 1.37 -6.87 -1.68
CA TYR A 55 1.21 -8.29 -1.33
C TYR A 55 -0.03 -8.57 -0.50
N GLY A 56 -0.54 -7.57 0.21
CA GLY A 56 -1.74 -7.71 1.02
C GLY A 56 -2.16 -6.41 1.67
N ARG A 57 -3.38 -6.39 2.22
CA ARG A 57 -3.91 -5.28 3.00
C ARG A 57 -3.89 -5.66 4.48
N CYS A 58 -3.45 -4.74 5.32
CA CYS A 58 -3.62 -4.85 6.76
C CYS A 58 -5.09 -4.55 7.08
N VAL A 59 -5.78 -5.53 7.67
CA VAL A 59 -7.21 -5.45 7.95
C VAL A 59 -7.51 -5.27 9.44
N ALA A 60 -6.55 -5.58 10.30
CA ALA A 60 -6.62 -5.43 11.74
C ALA A 60 -5.22 -5.13 12.27
N VAL A 61 -5.19 -4.42 13.39
CA VAL A 61 -4.01 -4.21 14.24
C VAL A 61 -4.48 -4.54 15.64
N GLU A 62 -3.72 -5.38 16.33
CA GLU A 62 -4.00 -5.82 17.69
C GLU A 62 -2.82 -5.41 18.56
N ASP A 63 -3.10 -5.08 19.82
CA ASP A 63 -2.06 -4.88 20.81
C ASP A 63 -1.38 -6.21 21.11
N SER A 64 -0.09 -6.17 21.40
CA SER A 64 0.68 -7.37 21.72
C SER A 64 0.52 -7.84 23.17
N THR A 65 -0.40 -7.24 23.93
CA THR A 65 -0.59 -7.41 25.38
C THR A 65 -1.76 -8.31 25.71
#